data_AF-A0A8S2U439-F1
#
_entry.id   AF-A0A8S2U439-F1
#
_cell.length_a   1.000
_cell.length_b   1.000
_cell.length_c   1.000
_cell.angle_alpha   90.00
_cell.angle_beta   90.00
_cell.angle_gamma   90.00
#
_symmetry.space_group_name_H-M   'P 1'
#
loop_
_entity.id
_entity.type
_entity.pdbx_description
1 polymer ?
#
loop_
_entity_poly.entity_id
_entity_poly.type
_entity_poly.pdbx_seq_one_letter_code
_entity_poly.pdbx_strand_id
1 'polypeptide(L)'
;MVNGKVGFENGKILLEYLDDNNNIVKIPDLESYVSKNKDISDIGEVINGDLDDYLKICLDEYLASLISDKKLKIPKNYIEFYETQKPKWIHNAIEALNYQENIHYVVQEGEIKPVDYYSTGIVQSSTNWSDGLHQFLQIKHNLKMTSETFTTNFLSNIGFINNYKNIYGLTGTLGSEKAKRVLKDVYNVDLVNVPQLRQKQYLELETIVTQDETQWVEQICSTVLIETKKDRGVLIICENIAHANRLGDLLKTQHRSTAVKLYTMNNMNQEKHVEKILPGEIIIATNLAGRGTDIRTTKVLTPFPASLSLE
;
A
#
# COMPACT_ATOMS: atom_id res chain seq x y z
N MET A 1 32.45 -3.22 -31.37
CA MET A 1 31.49 -4.30 -31.04
C MET A 1 31.97 -5.59 -31.68
N VAL A 2 32.40 -6.56 -30.88
CA VAL A 2 32.78 -7.87 -31.38
C VAL A 2 31.49 -8.67 -31.64
N ASN A 3 31.35 -9.24 -32.83
CA ASN A 3 30.21 -10.12 -33.13
C ASN A 3 30.39 -11.44 -32.37
N GLY A 4 29.76 -11.55 -31.21
CA GLY A 4 29.83 -12.71 -30.34
C GLY A 4 28.48 -13.14 -29.78
N LYS A 5 28.41 -14.39 -29.33
CA LYS A 5 27.31 -14.94 -28.56
C LYS A 5 27.75 -15.08 -27.11
N VAL A 6 26.93 -14.54 -26.20
CA VAL A 6 27.08 -14.76 -24.76
C VAL A 6 26.11 -15.85 -24.33
N GLY A 7 26.60 -16.81 -23.57
CA GLY A 7 25.83 -17.92 -23.01
C GLY A 7 26.03 -18.05 -21.50
N PHE A 8 25.17 -18.85 -20.86
CA PHE A 8 25.27 -19.14 -19.42
C PHE A 8 25.11 -20.65 -19.21
N GLU A 9 26.13 -21.30 -18.65
CA GLU A 9 26.13 -22.75 -18.42
C GLU A 9 26.85 -23.05 -17.10
N ASN A 10 26.22 -23.87 -16.23
CA ASN A 10 26.78 -24.30 -14.94
C ASN A 10 27.28 -23.15 -14.04
N GLY A 11 26.58 -22.01 -14.04
CA GLY A 11 26.94 -20.84 -13.22
C GLY A 11 28.10 -20.02 -13.78
N LYS A 12 28.53 -20.26 -15.02
CA LYS A 12 29.62 -19.55 -15.68
C LYS A 12 29.14 -18.84 -16.94
N ILE A 13 29.69 -17.67 -17.19
CA ILE A 13 29.44 -16.89 -18.40
C ILE A 13 30.37 -17.40 -19.51
N LEU A 14 29.78 -17.81 -20.63
CA LEU A 14 30.49 -18.21 -21.83
C LEU A 14 30.45 -17.07 -22.85
N LEU A 15 31.59 -16.80 -23.48
CA LEU A 15 31.69 -15.86 -24.59
C LEU A 15 32.25 -16.59 -25.81
N GLU A 16 31.48 -16.62 -26.90
CA GLU A 16 31.97 -17.04 -28.21
C GLU A 16 32.06 -15.80 -29.10
N TYR A 17 33.22 -15.52 -29.69
CA TYR A 17 33.40 -14.36 -30.55
C TYR A 17 34.32 -14.65 -31.73
N LEU A 18 34.29 -13.79 -32.74
CA LEU A 18 35.21 -13.87 -33.89
C LEU A 18 36.40 -12.95 -33.65
N ASP A 19 37.63 -13.49 -33.72
CA ASP A 19 38.86 -12.69 -33.69
C ASP A 19 39.05 -11.88 -34.99
N ASP A 20 40.06 -11.01 -35.02
CA ASP A 20 40.41 -10.18 -36.21
C ASP A 20 40.76 -11.02 -37.47
N ASN A 21 41.00 -12.32 -37.29
CA ASN A 21 41.30 -13.27 -38.35
C ASN A 21 40.08 -14.16 -38.70
N ASN A 22 38.87 -13.82 -38.23
CA ASN A 22 37.62 -14.57 -38.42
C ASN A 22 37.61 -15.99 -37.80
N ASN A 23 38.46 -16.27 -36.82
CA ASN A 23 38.41 -17.53 -36.07
C ASN A 23 37.42 -17.43 -34.91
N ILE A 24 36.69 -18.52 -34.67
CA ILE A 24 35.79 -18.63 -33.52
C ILE A 24 36.62 -18.89 -32.27
N VAL A 25 36.69 -17.90 -31.38
CA VAL A 25 37.27 -18.02 -30.05
C VAL A 25 36.16 -18.31 -29.05
N LYS A 26 36.33 -19.36 -28.24
CA LYS A 26 35.39 -19.74 -27.19
C LYS A 26 36.03 -19.59 -25.82
N ILE A 27 35.44 -18.75 -24.98
CA ILE A 27 35.82 -18.55 -23.58
C ILE A 27 34.72 -19.20 -22.72
N PRO A 28 34.96 -20.37 -22.13
CA PRO A 28 33.96 -21.09 -21.33
C PRO A 28 33.79 -20.54 -19.90
N ASP A 29 34.69 -19.68 -19.45
CA ASP A 29 34.65 -19.04 -18.13
C ASP A 29 35.20 -17.62 -18.25
N LEU A 30 34.32 -16.68 -18.60
CA LEU A 30 34.68 -15.29 -18.86
C LEU A 30 35.22 -14.59 -17.60
N GLU A 31 34.67 -14.89 -16.43
CA GLU A 31 35.13 -14.29 -15.16
C GLU A 31 36.55 -14.71 -14.79
N SER A 32 36.87 -16.01 -14.94
CA SER A 32 38.24 -16.49 -14.72
C SER A 32 39.22 -15.98 -15.78
N TYR A 33 38.76 -15.78 -17.01
CA TYR A 33 39.57 -15.23 -18.10
C TYR A 33 39.93 -13.76 -17.86
N VAL A 34 38.95 -12.93 -17.51
CA VAL A 34 39.12 -11.49 -17.19
C VAL A 34 40.02 -11.28 -15.97
N SER A 35 39.92 -12.13 -14.95
CA SER A 35 40.74 -12.01 -13.73
C SER A 35 42.20 -12.43 -13.90
N LYS A 36 42.52 -13.28 -14.89
CA LYS A 36 43.88 -13.78 -15.13
C LYS A 36 44.63 -13.00 -16.21
N ASN A 37 43.93 -12.46 -17.21
CA ASN A 37 44.55 -11.73 -18.30
C ASN A 37 44.59 -10.24 -18.00
N LYS A 38 45.78 -9.63 -18.16
CA LYS A 38 45.98 -8.18 -17.98
C LYS A 38 45.59 -7.37 -19.21
N ASP A 39 45.54 -8.00 -20.38
CA ASP A 39 45.14 -7.37 -21.63
C ASP A 39 43.82 -8.01 -22.10
N ILE A 40 42.81 -7.17 -22.27
CA ILE A 40 41.40 -7.56 -22.48
C ILE A 40 40.86 -6.89 -23.76
N SER A 41 41.70 -6.15 -24.48
CA SER A 41 41.37 -5.45 -25.73
C SER A 41 40.70 -6.34 -26.77
N ASP A 42 41.08 -7.63 -26.78
CA ASP A 42 40.64 -8.59 -27.79
C ASP A 42 39.21 -9.08 -27.56
N ILE A 43 38.66 -8.92 -26.34
CA ILE A 43 37.31 -9.35 -25.99
C ILE A 43 36.34 -8.18 -25.80
N GLY A 44 36.84 -6.96 -25.62
CA GLY A 44 36.01 -5.77 -25.49
C GLY A 44 36.77 -4.54 -24.99
N GLU A 45 36.06 -3.41 -24.95
CA GLU A 45 36.58 -2.17 -24.37
C GLU A 45 36.32 -2.14 -22.86
N VAL A 46 37.35 -1.76 -22.09
CA VAL A 46 37.18 -1.51 -20.65
C VAL A 46 36.46 -0.19 -20.47
N ILE A 47 35.25 -0.26 -19.92
CA ILE A 47 34.44 0.94 -19.64
C ILE A 47 35.03 1.63 -18.41
N ASN A 48 35.68 2.77 -18.63
CA ASN A 48 36.11 3.67 -17.54
C ASN A 48 34.97 4.67 -17.26
N GLY A 49 33.96 4.25 -16.51
CA GLY A 49 32.79 5.06 -16.19
C GLY A 49 31.74 4.33 -15.36
N ASP A 50 30.64 5.02 -15.04
CA ASP A 50 29.48 4.40 -14.39
C ASP A 50 28.81 3.43 -15.37
N LEU A 51 28.58 2.19 -14.92
CA LEU A 51 27.95 1.15 -15.70
C LEU A 51 26.52 1.54 -16.11
N ASP A 52 25.79 2.21 -15.24
CA ASP A 52 24.40 2.60 -15.50
C ASP A 52 24.32 3.63 -16.63
N ASP A 53 25.26 4.58 -16.67
CA ASP A 53 25.32 5.58 -17.73
C ASP A 53 25.72 4.95 -19.08
N TYR A 54 26.63 3.99 -19.07
CA TYR A 54 26.95 3.21 -20.27
C TYR A 54 25.73 2.43 -20.78
N LEU A 55 25.00 1.75 -19.88
CA LEU A 55 23.80 1.01 -20.24
C LEU A 55 22.70 1.91 -20.80
N LYS A 56 22.53 3.13 -20.29
CA LYS A 56 21.57 4.12 -20.83
C LYS A 56 21.88 4.43 -22.29
N ILE A 57 23.15 4.69 -22.61
CA ILE A 57 23.60 5.00 -23.98
C ILE A 57 23.33 3.82 -24.90
N CYS A 58 23.74 2.61 -24.51
CA CYS A 58 23.54 1.41 -25.32
C CYS A 58 22.06 1.11 -25.57
N LEU A 59 21.20 1.29 -24.56
CA LEU A 59 19.76 1.08 -24.70
C LEU A 59 19.12 2.11 -25.63
N ASP A 60 19.54 3.37 -25.56
CA ASP A 60 19.03 4.41 -26.46
C ASP A 60 19.42 4.13 -27.92
N GLU A 61 20.68 3.78 -28.17
CA GLU A 61 21.17 3.38 -29.51
C GLU A 61 20.46 2.13 -30.03
N TYR A 62 20.24 1.14 -29.17
CA TYR A 62 19.53 -0.08 -29.52
C TYR A 62 18.08 0.22 -29.91
N LEU A 63 17.37 1.03 -29.14
CA LEU A 63 16.00 1.44 -29.45
C LEU A 63 15.94 2.21 -30.78
N ALA A 64 16.89 3.12 -31.04
CA ALA A 64 16.99 3.82 -32.30
C ALA A 64 17.19 2.86 -33.49
N SER A 65 18.04 1.84 -33.31
CA SER A 65 18.28 0.81 -34.33
C SER A 65 17.02 0.01 -34.67
N LEU A 66 16.21 -0.36 -33.66
CA LEU A 66 14.96 -1.11 -33.85
C LEU A 66 13.90 -0.32 -34.63
N ILE A 67 13.86 1.00 -34.42
CA ILE A 67 12.97 1.91 -35.15
C ILE A 67 13.44 2.04 -36.61
N SER A 68 14.74 2.24 -36.82
CA SER A 68 15.35 2.32 -38.16
C SER A 68 15.12 1.04 -38.97
N ASP A 69 15.29 -0.11 -38.34
CA ASP A 69 15.06 -1.45 -38.91
C ASP A 69 13.56 -1.76 -39.15
N LYS A 70 12.65 -0.86 -38.78
CA LYS A 70 11.18 -1.04 -38.83
C LYS A 70 10.67 -2.27 -38.05
N LYS A 71 11.47 -2.79 -37.12
CA LYS A 71 11.06 -3.86 -36.18
C LYS A 71 10.10 -3.31 -35.13
N LEU A 72 10.31 -2.06 -34.70
CA LEU A 72 9.40 -1.33 -33.84
C LEU A 72 8.71 -0.22 -34.63
N LYS A 73 7.38 -0.28 -34.76
CA LYS A 73 6.57 0.76 -35.41
C LYS A 73 5.81 1.56 -34.37
N ILE A 74 6.22 2.81 -34.18
CA ILE A 74 5.54 3.75 -33.29
C ILE A 74 4.50 4.52 -34.11
N PRO A 75 3.21 4.52 -33.71
CA PRO A 75 2.21 5.31 -34.42
C PRO A 75 2.53 6.81 -34.33
N LYS A 76 2.26 7.56 -35.40
CA LYS A 76 2.66 8.97 -35.52
C LYS A 76 2.20 9.86 -34.36
N ASN A 77 1.02 9.60 -33.82
CA ASN A 77 0.43 10.35 -32.71
C ASN A 77 1.07 10.04 -31.34
N TYR A 78 1.92 9.02 -31.23
CA TYR A 78 2.62 8.65 -30.00
C TYR A 78 4.11 8.99 -30.02
N ILE A 79 4.64 9.60 -31.08
CA ILE A 79 6.07 9.92 -31.18
C ILE A 79 6.50 10.86 -30.05
N GLU A 80 5.75 11.95 -29.83
CA GLU A 80 6.08 12.93 -28.78
C GLU A 80 6.02 12.29 -27.38
N PHE A 81 5.00 11.46 -27.14
CA PHE A 81 4.87 10.71 -25.89
C PHE A 81 6.03 9.75 -25.70
N TYR A 82 6.41 9.01 -26.74
CA TYR A 82 7.54 8.08 -26.72
C TYR A 82 8.84 8.82 -26.39
N GLU A 83 9.17 9.89 -27.09
CA GLU A 83 10.43 10.64 -26.82
C GLU A 83 10.47 11.21 -25.39
N THR A 84 9.32 11.59 -24.85
CA THR A 84 9.21 12.08 -23.47
C THR A 84 9.39 10.96 -22.43
N GLN A 85 8.85 9.77 -22.68
CA GLN A 85 8.89 8.65 -21.74
C GLN A 85 10.15 7.78 -21.87
N LYS A 86 10.72 7.68 -23.07
CA LYS A 86 11.92 6.89 -23.38
C LYS A 86 13.04 7.05 -22.36
N PRO A 87 13.51 8.26 -22.00
CA PRO A 87 14.60 8.41 -21.02
C PRO A 87 14.21 7.87 -19.64
N LYS A 88 12.95 8.03 -19.22
CA LYS A 88 12.47 7.52 -17.93
C LYS A 88 12.36 6.00 -17.93
N TRP A 89 11.84 5.42 -19.01
CA TRP A 89 11.76 3.97 -19.17
C TRP A 89 13.14 3.32 -19.20
N ILE A 90 14.11 3.92 -19.89
CA ILE A 90 15.50 3.43 -19.90
C ILE A 90 16.07 3.46 -18.48
N HIS A 91 15.94 4.58 -17.76
CA HIS A 91 16.41 4.68 -16.38
C HIS A 91 15.75 3.63 -15.47
N ASN A 92 14.42 3.52 -15.52
CA ASN A 92 13.68 2.58 -14.68
C ASN A 92 13.87 1.12 -15.04
N ALA A 93 14.20 0.80 -16.30
CA ALA A 93 14.60 -0.54 -16.70
C ALA A 93 15.91 -0.96 -16.02
N ILE A 94 16.88 -0.03 -15.92
CA ILE A 94 18.15 -0.25 -15.22
C ILE A 94 17.91 -0.33 -13.71
N GLU A 95 17.14 0.58 -13.13
CA GLU A 95 16.76 0.52 -11.72
C GLU A 95 16.08 -0.81 -11.37
N ALA A 96 15.18 -1.32 -12.22
CA ALA A 96 14.55 -2.62 -12.01
C ALA A 96 15.56 -3.78 -11.92
N LEU A 97 16.70 -3.70 -12.63
CA LEU A 97 17.78 -4.68 -12.50
C LEU A 97 18.43 -4.59 -11.11
N ASN A 98 18.68 -3.37 -10.63
CA ASN A 98 19.28 -3.10 -9.33
C ASN A 98 18.34 -3.42 -8.14
N TYR A 99 17.02 -3.35 -8.34
CA TYR A 99 16.03 -3.64 -7.31
C TYR A 99 15.99 -5.13 -6.92
N GLN A 100 16.16 -5.38 -5.62
CA GLN A 100 16.19 -6.73 -5.04
C GLN A 100 14.87 -7.12 -4.38
N GLU A 101 14.41 -8.35 -4.68
CA GLU A 101 13.29 -9.00 -3.99
C GLU A 101 13.63 -9.21 -2.51
N ASN A 102 12.62 -9.11 -1.64
CA ASN A 102 12.71 -9.15 -0.17
C ASN A 102 13.46 -7.97 0.47
N ILE A 103 13.85 -6.98 -0.32
CA ILE A 103 14.37 -5.69 0.18
C ILE A 103 13.46 -4.58 -0.31
N HIS A 104 13.40 -4.36 -1.63
CA HIS A 104 12.66 -3.23 -2.20
C HIS A 104 11.20 -3.57 -2.49
N TYR A 105 10.92 -4.85 -2.75
CA TYR A 105 9.58 -5.38 -3.03
C TYR A 105 9.49 -6.85 -2.62
N VAL A 106 8.28 -7.36 -2.56
CA VAL A 106 7.99 -8.80 -2.45
C VAL A 106 7.12 -9.25 -3.61
N VAL A 107 7.25 -10.51 -4.02
CA VAL A 107 6.35 -11.14 -4.98
C VAL A 107 5.33 -11.98 -4.21
N GLN A 108 4.05 -11.61 -4.30
CA GLN A 108 2.97 -12.31 -3.62
C GLN A 108 1.77 -12.46 -4.54
N GLU A 109 1.20 -13.66 -4.61
CA GLU A 109 0.00 -13.94 -5.42
C GLU A 109 0.17 -13.61 -6.91
N GLY A 110 1.41 -13.63 -7.40
CA GLY A 110 1.74 -13.25 -8.79
C GLY A 110 1.78 -11.74 -9.03
N GLU A 111 1.82 -10.92 -7.98
CA GLU A 111 1.92 -9.46 -8.03
C GLU A 111 3.19 -8.96 -7.33
N ILE A 112 3.78 -7.90 -7.89
CA ILE A 112 4.88 -7.15 -7.24
C ILE A 112 4.25 -6.20 -6.23
N LYS A 113 4.68 -6.26 -4.97
CA LYS A 113 4.22 -5.34 -3.92
C LYS A 113 5.41 -4.57 -3.35
N PRO A 114 5.44 -3.22 -3.44
CA PRO A 114 6.49 -2.40 -2.86
C PRO A 114 6.64 -2.62 -1.36
N VAL A 115 7.86 -2.51 -0.85
CA VAL A 115 8.16 -2.51 0.57
C VAL A 115 8.81 -1.17 0.93
N ASP A 116 8.28 -0.51 1.96
CA ASP A 116 8.93 0.66 2.56
C ASP A 116 10.14 0.21 3.39
N TYR A 117 11.22 -0.11 2.70
CA TYR A 117 12.43 -0.67 3.30
C TYR A 117 13.20 0.33 4.17
N TYR A 118 13.02 1.64 3.92
CA TYR A 118 13.70 2.69 4.68
C TYR A 118 13.10 2.91 6.07
N SER A 119 11.78 2.73 6.22
CA SER A 119 11.09 3.24 7.41
C SER A 119 10.41 2.15 8.22
N THR A 120 9.69 1.22 7.59
CA THR A 120 8.73 0.37 8.32
C THR A 120 8.77 -1.12 7.95
N GLY A 121 9.30 -1.49 6.77
CA GLY A 121 9.19 -2.84 6.22
C GLY A 121 7.76 -3.23 5.83
N ILE A 122 6.82 -2.27 5.83
CA ILE A 122 5.42 -2.53 5.48
C ILE A 122 5.30 -2.75 3.98
N VAL A 123 4.57 -3.82 3.62
CA VAL A 123 4.19 -4.12 2.24
C VAL A 123 3.05 -3.19 1.82
N GLN A 124 3.29 -2.38 0.78
CA GLN A 124 2.34 -1.43 0.22
C GLN A 124 1.53 -2.05 -0.92
N SER A 125 0.63 -2.97 -0.59
CA SER A 125 -0.14 -3.78 -1.56
C SER A 125 -0.97 -2.99 -2.59
N SER A 126 -1.26 -1.72 -2.33
CA SER A 126 -2.07 -0.85 -3.21
C SER A 126 -1.24 0.18 -3.97
N THR A 127 0.09 0.09 -3.89
CA THR A 127 1.01 1.06 -4.49
C THR A 127 1.71 0.45 -5.69
N ASN A 128 1.73 1.17 -6.80
CA ASN A 128 2.52 0.84 -7.98
C ASN A 128 3.53 1.96 -8.23
N TRP A 129 4.73 1.59 -8.68
CA TRP A 129 5.70 2.57 -9.16
C TRP A 129 5.30 3.12 -10.53
N SER A 130 5.63 4.39 -10.77
CA SER A 130 5.35 5.09 -12.03
C SER A 130 6.47 4.90 -13.06
N ASP A 131 6.24 5.46 -14.25
CA ASP A 131 7.23 5.59 -15.33
C ASP A 131 7.83 4.23 -15.74
N GLY A 132 7.00 3.19 -15.78
CA GLY A 132 7.36 1.84 -16.20
C GLY A 132 8.10 0.96 -15.19
N LEU A 133 8.58 1.48 -14.05
CA LEU A 133 9.39 0.70 -13.09
C LEU A 133 8.66 -0.57 -12.61
N HIS A 134 7.38 -0.45 -12.28
CA HIS A 134 6.58 -1.59 -11.83
C HIS A 134 6.43 -2.64 -12.94
N GLN A 135 6.26 -2.22 -14.18
CA GLN A 135 6.17 -3.11 -15.35
C GLN A 135 7.51 -3.82 -15.60
N PHE A 136 8.65 -3.13 -15.45
CA PHE A 136 9.95 -3.77 -15.59
C PHE A 136 10.21 -4.81 -14.49
N LEU A 137 9.76 -4.57 -13.26
CA LEU A 137 9.80 -5.57 -12.19
C LEU A 137 8.88 -6.77 -12.49
N GLN A 138 7.70 -6.53 -13.07
CA GLN A 138 6.83 -7.62 -13.54
C GLN A 138 7.51 -8.45 -14.64
N ILE A 139 8.18 -7.81 -15.61
CA ILE A 139 8.97 -8.49 -16.65
C ILE A 139 10.10 -9.31 -16.03
N LYS A 140 10.85 -8.73 -15.07
CA LYS A 140 11.95 -9.40 -14.36
C LYS A 140 11.54 -10.72 -13.72
N HIS A 141 10.28 -10.81 -13.26
CA HIS A 141 9.71 -12.00 -12.62
C HIS A 141 8.81 -12.84 -13.53
N ASN A 142 8.78 -12.55 -14.84
CA ASN A 142 7.89 -13.21 -15.81
C ASN A 142 6.41 -13.17 -15.40
N LEU A 143 5.98 -12.09 -14.75
CA LEU A 143 4.60 -11.88 -14.33
C LEU A 143 3.78 -11.23 -15.44
N LYS A 144 2.45 -11.33 -15.32
CA LYS A 144 1.53 -10.67 -16.26
C LYS A 144 1.69 -9.16 -16.13
N MET A 145 2.06 -8.50 -17.23
CA MET A 145 2.20 -7.06 -17.27
C MET A 145 0.85 -6.36 -17.10
N THR A 146 0.84 -5.37 -16.22
CA THR A 146 -0.28 -4.46 -15.99
C THR A 146 -0.12 -3.17 -16.78
N SER A 147 -1.23 -2.54 -17.16
CA SER A 147 -1.19 -1.24 -17.83
C SER A 147 -0.60 -0.17 -16.92
N GLU A 148 0.30 0.63 -17.46
CA GLU A 148 0.85 1.79 -16.75
C GLU A 148 -0.26 2.82 -16.46
N THR A 149 -0.32 3.28 -15.22
CA THR A 149 -1.28 4.32 -14.81
C THR A 149 -0.60 5.67 -14.84
N PHE A 150 -1.08 6.56 -15.71
CA PHE A 150 -0.56 7.93 -15.80
C PHE A 150 -1.40 8.86 -14.94
N THR A 151 -0.78 9.46 -13.94
CA THR A 151 -1.41 10.53 -13.16
C THR A 151 -1.37 11.81 -13.99
N THR A 152 -2.49 12.14 -14.65
CA THR A 152 -2.61 13.34 -15.48
C THR A 152 -2.88 14.59 -14.66
N ASN A 153 -3.55 14.43 -13.52
CA ASN A 153 -3.95 15.53 -12.65
C ASN A 153 -3.79 15.09 -11.20
N PHE A 154 -3.23 15.98 -10.38
CA PHE A 154 -3.18 15.83 -8.94
C PHE A 154 -3.73 17.10 -8.31
N LEU A 155 -4.69 16.93 -7.40
CA LEU A 155 -5.22 18.02 -6.58
C LEU A 155 -5.27 17.56 -5.14
N SER A 156 -4.48 18.21 -4.28
CA SER A 156 -4.52 17.92 -2.85
C SER A 156 -5.85 18.38 -2.24
N ASN A 157 -6.27 17.76 -1.14
CA ASN A 157 -7.46 18.21 -0.41
C ASN A 157 -7.35 19.68 0.02
N ILE A 158 -6.13 20.13 0.38
CA ILE A 158 -5.87 21.54 0.72
C ILE A 158 -6.14 22.43 -0.49
N GLY A 159 -5.56 22.10 -1.65
CA GLY A 159 -5.77 22.86 -2.89
C GLY A 159 -7.24 22.83 -3.34
N PHE A 160 -7.90 21.69 -3.23
CA PHE A 160 -9.32 21.54 -3.56
C PHE A 160 -10.22 22.41 -2.68
N ILE A 161 -10.03 22.37 -1.36
CA ILE A 161 -10.86 23.13 -0.41
C ILE A 161 -10.58 24.64 -0.51
N ASN A 162 -9.34 25.06 -0.77
CA ASN A 162 -8.98 26.47 -0.90
C ASN A 162 -9.58 27.15 -2.15
N ASN A 163 -10.10 26.37 -3.11
CA ASN A 163 -10.84 26.93 -4.24
C ASN A 163 -12.25 27.43 -3.85
N TYR A 164 -12.75 27.09 -2.67
CA TYR A 164 -14.06 27.55 -2.20
C TYR A 164 -13.93 28.91 -1.52
N LYS A 165 -14.82 29.84 -1.90
CA LYS A 165 -14.89 31.19 -1.30
C LYS A 165 -15.20 31.16 0.20
N ASN A 166 -16.05 30.23 0.62
CA ASN A 166 -16.46 30.06 2.01
C ASN A 166 -16.27 28.59 2.42
N ILE A 167 -15.63 28.36 3.56
CA ILE A 167 -15.38 27.04 4.10
C ILE A 167 -16.14 26.91 5.43
N TYR A 168 -17.02 25.92 5.52
CA TYR A 168 -17.74 25.57 6.74
C TYR A 168 -17.56 24.08 7.02
N GLY A 169 -17.37 23.72 8.28
CA GLY A 169 -17.16 22.34 8.69
C GLY A 169 -17.78 22.04 10.04
N LEU A 170 -18.23 20.80 10.21
CA LEU A 170 -18.76 20.27 11.46
C LEU A 170 -17.99 19.00 11.82
N THR A 171 -17.57 18.88 13.08
CA THR A 171 -16.93 17.68 13.60
C THR A 171 -17.37 17.44 15.04
N GLY A 172 -17.53 16.17 15.40
CA GLY A 172 -17.75 15.76 16.79
C GLY A 172 -16.48 15.86 17.64
N THR A 173 -15.31 15.93 17.01
CA THR A 173 -14.01 16.03 17.68
C THR A 173 -13.14 17.09 16.99
N LEU A 174 -12.74 18.11 17.74
CA LEU A 174 -11.73 19.09 17.26
C LEU A 174 -10.30 18.50 17.26
N GLY A 175 -10.12 17.34 17.88
CA GLY A 175 -8.83 16.66 17.95
C GLY A 175 -7.84 17.35 18.90
N SER A 176 -6.57 17.01 18.72
CA SER A 176 -5.46 17.58 19.48
C SER A 176 -5.25 19.06 19.17
N GLU A 177 -4.53 19.76 20.04
CA GLU A 177 -4.21 21.17 19.82
C GLU A 177 -3.41 21.40 18.53
N LYS A 178 -2.58 20.42 18.13
CA LYS A 178 -1.87 20.44 16.84
C LYS A 178 -2.85 20.36 15.66
N ALA A 179 -3.85 19.48 15.72
CA ALA A 179 -4.84 19.34 14.66
C ALA A 179 -5.66 20.62 14.48
N LYS A 180 -6.07 21.26 15.58
CA LYS A 180 -6.76 22.55 15.56
C LYS A 180 -5.95 23.65 14.91
N ARG A 181 -4.65 23.75 15.24
CA ARG A 181 -3.75 24.73 14.63
C ARG A 181 -3.63 24.51 13.13
N VAL A 182 -3.44 23.27 12.69
CA VAL A 182 -3.39 22.96 11.25
C VAL A 182 -4.67 23.39 10.55
N LEU A 183 -5.85 23.14 11.13
CA LEU A 183 -7.12 23.59 10.52
C LEU A 183 -7.18 25.11 10.39
N LYS A 184 -6.80 25.84 11.45
CA LYS A 184 -6.79 27.31 11.45
C LYS A 184 -5.77 27.87 10.47
N ASP A 185 -4.54 27.36 10.47
CA ASP A 185 -3.44 27.90 9.70
C ASP A 185 -3.55 27.56 8.20
N VAL A 186 -4.04 26.35 7.87
CA VAL A 186 -4.15 25.89 6.48
C VAL A 186 -5.41 26.41 5.79
N TYR A 187 -6.54 26.46 6.50
CA TYR A 187 -7.84 26.82 5.91
C TYR A 187 -8.36 28.20 6.34
N ASN A 188 -7.64 28.91 7.22
CA ASN A 188 -8.03 30.23 7.74
C ASN A 188 -9.47 30.25 8.31
N VAL A 189 -9.81 29.22 9.10
CA VAL A 189 -11.13 29.06 9.72
C VAL A 189 -11.08 29.26 11.24
N ASP A 190 -12.16 29.81 11.79
CA ASP A 190 -12.38 29.84 13.23
C ASP A 190 -13.01 28.53 13.73
N LEU A 191 -12.67 28.16 14.96
CA LEU A 191 -13.20 26.97 15.62
C LEU A 191 -14.10 27.41 16.76
N VAL A 192 -15.37 26.96 16.72
CA VAL A 192 -16.36 27.26 17.77
C VAL A 192 -16.86 25.96 18.38
N ASN A 193 -16.86 25.89 19.71
CA ASN A 193 -17.46 24.79 20.46
C ASN A 193 -18.95 25.06 20.66
N VAL A 194 -19.80 24.22 20.08
CA VAL A 194 -21.24 24.27 20.29
C VAL A 194 -21.58 23.48 21.57
N PRO A 195 -22.37 24.03 22.51
CA PRO A 195 -22.76 23.32 23.71
C PRO A 195 -23.61 22.08 23.39
N GLN A 196 -23.49 21.05 24.22
CA GLN A 196 -24.25 19.81 24.05
C GLN A 196 -25.70 20.01 24.47
N LEU A 197 -26.63 19.42 23.71
CA LEU A 197 -28.07 19.44 24.05
C LEU A 197 -28.37 18.72 25.37
N ARG A 198 -27.61 17.67 25.68
CA ARG A 198 -27.75 16.85 26.89
C ARG A 198 -26.39 16.62 27.54
N GLN A 199 -26.38 16.52 28.86
CA GLN A 199 -25.16 16.20 29.60
C GLN A 199 -24.68 14.80 29.25
N LYS A 200 -23.36 14.65 29.07
CA LYS A 200 -22.73 13.34 28.91
C LYS A 200 -22.96 12.48 30.16
N GLN A 201 -23.46 11.26 29.96
CA GLN A 201 -23.76 10.29 31.03
C GLN A 201 -22.93 8.99 30.90
N TYR A 202 -21.79 9.03 30.19
CA TYR A 202 -20.90 7.87 30.12
C TYR A 202 -19.86 7.93 31.24
N LEU A 203 -19.46 6.74 31.71
CA LEU A 203 -18.33 6.56 32.60
C LEU A 203 -17.14 6.08 31.76
N GLU A 204 -16.03 6.81 31.82
CA GLU A 204 -14.77 6.39 31.23
C GLU A 204 -14.01 5.53 32.25
N LEU A 205 -13.63 4.32 31.86
CA LEU A 205 -12.89 3.39 32.71
C LEU A 205 -11.39 3.53 32.43
N GLU A 206 -10.57 3.19 33.43
CA GLU A 206 -9.11 3.18 33.27
C GLU A 206 -8.66 2.18 32.19
N THR A 207 -7.59 2.53 31.48
CA THR A 207 -7.03 1.69 30.42
C THR A 207 -6.38 0.45 31.01
N ILE A 208 -6.70 -0.73 30.48
CA ILE A 208 -6.07 -1.99 30.85
C ILE A 208 -4.91 -2.26 29.89
N VAL A 209 -3.71 -2.44 30.43
CA VAL A 209 -2.50 -2.81 29.68
C VAL A 209 -2.14 -4.26 30.00
N THR A 210 -1.96 -5.08 28.97
CA THR A 210 -1.56 -6.49 29.09
C THR A 210 -0.15 -6.71 28.58
N GLN A 211 0.47 -7.83 28.96
CA GLN A 211 1.84 -8.14 28.57
C GLN A 211 1.97 -8.63 27.13
N ASP A 212 0.96 -9.36 26.66
CA ASP A 212 0.93 -9.94 25.32
C ASP A 212 -0.47 -9.85 24.70
N GLU A 213 -0.55 -10.12 23.40
CA GLU A 213 -1.79 -10.06 22.61
C GLU A 213 -2.79 -11.16 23.00
N THR A 214 -2.32 -12.31 23.49
CA THR A 214 -3.21 -13.40 23.91
C THR A 214 -3.98 -13.00 25.16
N GLN A 215 -3.29 -12.46 26.17
CA GLN A 215 -3.89 -11.89 27.38
C GLN A 215 -4.81 -10.72 27.03
N TRP A 216 -4.43 -9.88 26.06
CA TRP A 216 -5.26 -8.78 25.58
C TRP A 216 -6.60 -9.28 25.03
N VAL A 217 -6.56 -10.27 24.15
CA VAL A 217 -7.76 -10.89 23.55
C VAL A 217 -8.62 -11.58 24.61
N GLU A 218 -8.01 -12.34 25.53
CA GLU A 218 -8.73 -13.01 26.62
C GLU A 218 -9.43 -12.02 27.54
N GLN A 219 -8.77 -10.91 27.89
CA GLN A 219 -9.33 -9.88 28.74
C GLN A 219 -10.51 -9.17 28.07
N ILE A 220 -10.42 -8.89 26.76
CA ILE A 220 -11.53 -8.35 25.97
C ILE A 220 -12.71 -9.32 26.01
N CYS A 221 -12.49 -10.59 25.65
CA CYS A 221 -13.54 -11.61 25.64
C CYS A 221 -14.21 -11.75 27.02
N SER A 222 -13.43 -11.83 28.09
CA SER A 222 -13.93 -11.91 29.47
C SER A 222 -14.83 -10.70 29.83
N THR A 223 -14.37 -9.49 29.51
CA THR A 223 -15.12 -8.26 29.77
C THR A 223 -16.43 -8.22 28.98
N VAL A 224 -16.38 -8.55 27.69
CA VAL A 224 -17.56 -8.62 26.82
C VAL A 224 -18.59 -9.58 27.40
N LEU A 225 -18.15 -10.78 27.81
CA LEU A 225 -19.02 -11.81 28.39
C LEU A 225 -19.69 -11.37 29.70
N ILE A 226 -18.97 -10.65 30.56
CA ILE A 226 -19.52 -10.13 31.82
C ILE A 226 -20.62 -9.08 31.54
N GLU A 227 -20.40 -8.20 30.57
CA GLU A 227 -21.33 -7.13 30.25
C GLU A 227 -22.55 -7.62 29.45
N THR A 228 -22.37 -8.55 28.51
CA THR A 228 -23.50 -9.13 27.77
C THR A 228 -24.40 -9.99 28.65
N LYS A 229 -23.86 -10.66 29.68
CA LYS A 229 -24.66 -11.35 30.71
C LYS A 229 -25.55 -10.41 31.53
N LYS A 230 -25.22 -9.11 31.56
CA LYS A 230 -26.04 -8.05 32.18
C LYS A 230 -26.95 -7.36 31.15
N ASP A 231 -27.20 -8.02 30.02
CA ASP A 231 -27.99 -7.50 28.90
C ASP A 231 -27.45 -6.22 28.25
N ARG A 232 -26.19 -5.84 28.51
CA ARG A 232 -25.59 -4.64 27.88
C ARG A 232 -25.14 -4.95 26.45
N GLY A 233 -25.44 -4.03 25.54
CA GLY A 233 -24.89 -4.05 24.19
C GLY A 233 -23.42 -3.62 24.21
N VAL A 234 -22.58 -4.28 23.41
CA VAL A 234 -21.13 -4.04 23.39
C VAL A 234 -20.67 -3.70 21.98
N LEU A 235 -19.88 -2.63 21.86
CA LEU A 235 -19.18 -2.26 20.62
C LEU A 235 -17.66 -2.39 20.83
N ILE A 236 -17.01 -3.18 19.98
CA ILE A 236 -15.57 -3.38 19.97
C ILE A 236 -15.02 -2.73 18.70
N ILE A 237 -14.08 -1.80 18.86
CA ILE A 237 -13.41 -1.14 17.73
C ILE A 237 -12.01 -1.74 17.60
N CYS A 238 -11.71 -2.32 16.44
CA CYS A 238 -10.43 -2.92 16.12
C CYS A 238 -9.65 -2.05 15.14
N GLU A 239 -8.33 -2.05 15.29
CA GLU A 239 -7.43 -1.33 14.39
C GLU A 239 -7.42 -1.92 12.98
N ASN A 240 -7.39 -3.26 12.88
CA ASN A 240 -7.28 -3.97 11.62
C ASN A 240 -8.33 -5.11 11.50
N ILE A 241 -8.52 -5.59 10.26
CA ILE A 241 -9.50 -6.64 9.93
C ILE A 241 -9.12 -7.98 10.57
N ALA A 242 -7.82 -8.29 10.70
CA ALA A 242 -7.36 -9.55 11.29
C ALA A 242 -7.77 -9.68 12.77
N HIS A 243 -7.58 -8.62 13.57
CA HIS A 243 -8.01 -8.58 14.96
C HIS A 243 -9.53 -8.67 15.08
N ALA A 244 -10.27 -7.98 14.20
CA ALA A 244 -11.74 -8.04 14.18
C ALA A 244 -12.25 -9.45 13.90
N ASN A 245 -11.67 -10.15 12.92
CA ASN A 245 -12.00 -11.54 12.60
C ASN A 245 -11.64 -12.49 13.75
N ARG A 246 -10.42 -12.37 14.31
CA ARG A 246 -9.96 -13.19 15.44
C ARG A 246 -10.90 -13.08 16.64
N LEU A 247 -11.27 -11.86 17.02
CA LEU A 247 -12.23 -11.62 18.12
C LEU A 247 -13.62 -12.13 17.77
N GLY A 248 -14.08 -11.92 16.53
CA GLY A 248 -15.37 -12.40 16.05
C GLY A 248 -15.50 -13.93 16.15
N ASP A 249 -14.49 -14.67 15.73
CA ASP A 249 -14.50 -16.14 15.75
C ASP A 249 -14.45 -16.68 17.18
N LEU A 250 -13.62 -16.09 18.05
CA LEU A 250 -13.56 -16.46 19.47
C LEU A 250 -14.89 -16.20 20.18
N LEU A 251 -15.49 -15.02 20.00
CA LEU A 251 -16.75 -14.65 20.64
C LEU A 251 -17.93 -15.48 20.12
N LYS A 252 -17.98 -15.79 18.82
CA LYS A 252 -18.99 -16.72 18.25
C LYS A 252 -18.86 -18.13 18.83
N THR A 253 -17.64 -18.60 19.04
CA THR A 253 -17.37 -19.93 19.60
C THR A 253 -17.76 -20.01 21.07
N GLN A 254 -17.39 -18.98 21.85
CA GLN A 254 -17.65 -18.92 23.29
C GLN A 254 -19.11 -18.54 23.61
N HIS A 255 -19.84 -17.89 22.70
CA HIS A 255 -21.16 -17.33 22.96
C HIS A 255 -22.19 -17.61 21.85
N ARG A 256 -22.61 -18.88 21.73
CA ARG A 256 -23.60 -19.33 20.71
C ARG A 256 -24.97 -18.65 20.78
N SER A 257 -25.34 -18.05 21.91
CA SER A 257 -26.66 -17.43 22.13
C SER A 257 -26.73 -15.95 21.77
N THR A 258 -25.59 -15.26 21.61
CA THR A 258 -25.57 -13.81 21.29
C THR A 258 -25.33 -13.59 19.81
N ALA A 259 -26.11 -12.70 19.20
CA ALA A 259 -25.83 -12.21 17.86
C ALA A 259 -24.53 -11.38 17.86
N VAL A 260 -23.46 -11.94 17.27
CA VAL A 260 -22.22 -11.22 16.98
C VAL A 260 -22.29 -10.68 15.56
N LYS A 261 -22.24 -9.36 15.41
CA LYS A 261 -22.22 -8.66 14.12
C LYS A 261 -20.83 -8.10 13.84
N LEU A 262 -20.32 -8.33 12.63
CA LEU A 262 -18.96 -7.96 12.24
C LEU A 262 -18.99 -7.00 11.04
N TYR A 263 -18.53 -5.77 11.25
CA TYR A 263 -18.50 -4.70 10.26
C TYR A 263 -17.06 -4.38 9.87
N THR A 264 -16.64 -4.88 8.71
CA THR A 264 -15.32 -4.61 8.13
C THR A 264 -15.50 -4.00 6.75
N MET A 265 -14.49 -3.25 6.26
CA MET A 265 -14.60 -2.50 5.00
C MET A 265 -14.91 -3.36 3.76
N ASN A 266 -14.60 -4.67 3.78
CA ASN A 266 -14.96 -5.58 2.69
C ASN A 266 -16.47 -5.91 2.66
N ASN A 267 -17.22 -5.59 3.72
CA ASN A 267 -18.63 -5.88 3.89
C ASN A 267 -19.50 -4.60 3.80
N MET A 268 -19.23 -3.71 2.83
CA MET A 268 -19.96 -2.44 2.59
C MET A 268 -21.49 -2.59 2.57
N ASN A 269 -22.02 -3.76 2.21
CA ASN A 269 -23.46 -4.03 2.21
C ASN A 269 -24.08 -4.08 3.63
N GLN A 270 -23.29 -4.22 4.69
CA GLN A 270 -23.77 -4.29 6.07
C GLN A 270 -23.84 -2.91 6.76
N GLU A 271 -23.18 -1.87 6.25
CA GLU A 271 -23.14 -0.53 6.87
C GLU A 271 -24.54 0.09 7.07
N LYS A 272 -25.54 -0.35 6.29
CA LYS A 272 -26.93 0.14 6.35
C LYS A 272 -27.77 -0.43 7.52
N HIS A 273 -27.23 -1.28 8.39
CA HIS A 273 -28.06 -2.07 9.31
C HIS A 273 -27.77 -1.95 10.81
N VAL A 274 -26.93 -1.00 11.24
CA VAL A 274 -26.72 -0.73 12.69
C VAL A 274 -27.54 0.47 13.15
N GLU A 275 -28.84 0.48 12.90
CA GLU A 275 -29.70 1.54 13.46
C GLU A 275 -30.08 1.26 14.92
N LYS A 276 -29.89 0.01 15.39
CA LYS A 276 -30.34 -0.42 16.70
C LYS A 276 -29.50 -1.56 17.26
N ILE A 277 -29.05 -1.42 18.50
CA ILE A 277 -28.41 -2.50 19.26
C ILE A 277 -29.42 -3.15 20.22
N LEU A 278 -29.46 -4.47 20.22
CA LEU A 278 -30.31 -5.27 21.10
C LEU A 278 -29.61 -5.62 22.43
N PRO A 279 -30.36 -5.95 23.49
CA PRO A 279 -29.79 -6.42 24.75
C PRO A 279 -28.83 -7.59 24.54
N GLY A 280 -27.65 -7.50 25.14
CA GLY A 280 -26.60 -8.51 25.04
C GLY A 280 -25.95 -8.69 23.66
N GLU A 281 -26.27 -7.83 22.67
CA GLU A 281 -25.72 -7.91 21.31
C GLU A 281 -24.29 -7.37 21.24
N ILE A 282 -23.44 -8.01 20.42
CA ILE A 282 -22.03 -7.64 20.24
C ILE A 282 -21.82 -7.15 18.81
N ILE A 283 -21.25 -5.95 18.68
CA ILE A 283 -20.83 -5.35 17.43
C ILE A 283 -19.31 -5.25 17.43
N ILE A 284 -18.68 -5.76 16.38
CA ILE A 284 -17.23 -5.65 16.15
C ILE A 284 -17.05 -4.84 14.87
N ALA A 285 -16.29 -3.76 14.94
CA ALA A 285 -16.07 -2.85 13.81
C ALA A 285 -14.59 -2.49 13.67
N THR A 286 -14.13 -2.20 12.45
CA THR A 286 -12.84 -1.52 12.26
C THR A 286 -13.00 -0.01 12.40
N ASN A 287 -11.91 0.72 12.67
CA ASN A 287 -11.90 2.18 12.90
C ASN A 287 -12.74 3.04 11.91
N LEU A 288 -12.91 2.60 10.66
CA LEU A 288 -13.66 3.34 9.63
C LEU A 288 -15.07 2.80 9.38
N ALA A 289 -15.38 1.58 9.81
CA ALA A 289 -16.67 0.95 9.56
C ALA A 289 -17.77 1.58 10.45
N GLY A 290 -18.90 1.94 9.84
CA GLY A 290 -20.05 2.50 10.58
C GLY A 290 -19.92 3.98 10.98
N ARG A 291 -18.91 4.70 10.46
CA ARG A 291 -18.78 6.15 10.70
C ARG A 291 -19.97 6.90 10.09
N GLY A 292 -20.63 7.72 10.91
CA GLY A 292 -21.81 8.49 10.49
C GLY A 292 -23.15 7.79 10.79
N THR A 293 -23.13 6.57 11.34
CA THR A 293 -24.33 5.86 11.78
C THR A 293 -24.58 6.09 13.27
N ASP A 294 -25.78 6.53 13.61
CA ASP A 294 -26.24 6.68 15.00
C ASP A 294 -26.76 5.34 15.54
N ILE A 295 -26.08 4.79 16.55
CA ILE A 295 -26.46 3.52 17.16
C ILE A 295 -27.50 3.80 18.26
N ARG A 296 -28.77 3.49 17.98
CA ARG A 296 -29.84 3.66 18.95
C ARG A 296 -29.95 2.45 19.88
N THR A 297 -30.30 2.71 21.14
CA THR A 297 -30.55 1.69 22.14
C THR A 297 -32.04 1.33 22.23
N THR A 298 -32.34 0.12 22.73
CA THR A 298 -33.71 -0.25 23.12
C THR A 298 -34.09 0.36 24.46
N LYS A 299 -35.39 0.41 24.80
CA LYS A 299 -35.87 0.85 26.13
C LYS A 299 -35.26 0.05 27.30
N VAL A 300 -34.92 -1.22 27.07
CA VAL A 300 -34.28 -2.10 28.07
C VAL A 300 -32.83 -1.67 28.34
N LEU A 301 -32.15 -1.14 27.31
CA LEU A 301 -30.78 -0.66 27.39
C LEU A 301 -30.66 0.80 27.84
N THR A 302 -31.76 1.57 27.81
CA THR A 302 -31.79 2.93 28.37
C THR A 302 -32.02 2.86 29.88
N PRO A 303 -31.09 3.35 30.72
CA PRO A 303 -31.20 3.25 32.17
C PRO A 303 -32.29 4.16 32.80
N PHE A 304 -33.15 4.82 32.01
CA PHE A 304 -34.19 5.70 32.53
C PHE A 304 -35.59 5.33 32.00
N PRO A 305 -36.60 5.20 32.88
CA PRO A 305 -38.00 5.18 32.45
C PRO A 305 -38.35 6.52 31.79
N ALA A 306 -39.23 6.46 30.79
CA ALA A 306 -39.66 7.59 29.97
C ALA A 306 -40.43 8.70 30.72
N SER A 307 -40.39 8.73 32.06
CA SER A 307 -41.09 9.67 32.93
C SER A 307 -40.12 10.67 33.56
N LEU A 308 -39.54 11.52 32.72
CA LEU A 308 -39.16 12.88 33.10
C LEU A 308 -39.59 13.77 31.94
N SER A 309 -40.91 13.94 31.84
CA SER A 309 -41.50 15.12 31.22
C SER A 309 -40.97 16.33 31.98
N LEU A 310 -40.22 17.18 31.28
CA LEU A 310 -39.86 18.51 31.74
C LEU A 310 -41.17 19.32 31.83
N GLU A 311 -41.60 19.61 33.06
CA GLU A 311 -42.31 20.86 33.37
C GLU A 311 -41.29 22.00 33.43
#